data_AF-A0A444JEA4-F1
#
_entry.id   AF-A0A444JEA4-F1
#
_cell.length_a   1.000
_cell.length_b   1.000
_cell.length_c   1.000
_cell.angle_alpha   90.00
_cell.angle_beta   90.00
_cell.angle_gamma   90.00
#
_symmetry.space_group_name_H-M   'P 1'
#
loop_
_entity.id
_entity.type
_entity.pdbx_description
1 polymer ?
#
loop_
_entity_poly.entity_id
_entity_poly.type
_entity_poly.pdbx_seq_one_letter_code
_entity_poly.pdbx_strand_id
1 'polypeptide(L)'
;ELISKVPSTLHTPLMSGSNAISGITLIGAIASLKCDNLTFAAVLGTAAVAFATINVVGGYMVTNRMLEMFKKKEKNEGGPK
;
A
#
# COMPACT_ATOMS: atom_id res chain seq x y z
N GLU A 1 -4.11 21.23 1.84
CA GLU A 1 -3.24 21.92 2.83
C GLU A 1 -2.04 21.10 3.30
N LEU A 2 -2.21 19.81 3.62
CA LEU A 2 -1.09 18.96 4.08
C LEU A 2 -0.12 18.54 2.96
N ILE A 3 -0.63 18.26 1.75
CA ILE A 3 0.20 17.84 0.59
C ILE A 3 1.03 19.00 0.00
N SER A 4 0.67 20.25 0.23
CA SER A 4 1.44 21.40 -0.30
C SER A 4 2.72 21.69 0.48
N LYS A 5 2.93 21.05 1.65
CA LYS A 5 4.10 21.26 2.52
C LYS A 5 5.14 20.14 2.46
N VAL A 6 5.00 19.16 1.56
CA VAL A 6 5.96 18.05 1.42
C VAL A 6 7.10 18.45 0.46
N PRO A 7 8.36 18.13 0.79
CA PRO A 7 9.50 18.43 -0.07
C PRO A 7 9.46 17.63 -1.38
N SER A 8 10.06 18.17 -2.44
CA SER A 8 10.08 17.58 -3.79
C SER A 8 10.59 16.13 -3.83
N THR A 9 11.54 15.79 -2.95
CA THR A 9 12.10 14.44 -2.81
C THR A 9 11.10 13.39 -2.35
N LEU A 10 9.97 13.80 -1.74
CA LEU A 10 8.96 12.90 -1.21
C LEU A 10 7.74 12.73 -2.13
N HIS A 11 7.64 13.38 -3.29
CA HIS A 11 6.44 13.27 -4.14
C HIS A 11 6.20 11.83 -4.64
N THR A 12 7.26 11.12 -5.02
CA THR A 12 7.17 9.73 -5.48
C THR A 12 6.79 8.76 -4.36
N PRO A 13 7.46 8.77 -3.17
CA PRO A 13 7.00 7.94 -2.05
C PRO A 13 5.64 8.37 -1.51
N LEU A 14 5.27 9.65 -1.59
CA LEU A 14 3.93 10.12 -1.23
C LEU A 14 2.86 9.57 -2.18
N MET A 15 3.14 9.57 -3.49
CA MET A 15 2.26 8.96 -4.49
C MET A 15 2.08 7.46 -4.22
N SER A 16 3.17 6.74 -3.92
CA SER A 16 3.09 5.33 -3.50
C SER A 16 2.30 5.14 -2.21
N GLY A 17 2.53 6.01 -1.21
CA GLY A 17 1.82 5.99 0.07
C GLY A 17 0.32 6.24 -0.09
N SER A 18 -0.09 7.18 -0.92
CA SER A 18 -1.52 7.39 -1.23
C SER A 18 -2.17 6.19 -1.91
N ASN A 19 -1.41 5.43 -2.71
CA ASN A 19 -1.89 4.17 -3.30
C ASN A 19 -1.98 3.03 -2.27
N ALA A 20 -1.15 3.02 -1.22
CA ALA A 20 -1.33 2.09 -0.11
C ALA A 20 -2.61 2.42 0.70
N ILE A 21 -2.92 3.71 0.84
CA ILE A 21 -4.10 4.19 1.58
C ILE A 21 -5.40 3.91 0.79
N SER A 22 -5.39 3.96 -0.55
CA SER A 22 -6.56 3.59 -1.35
C SER A 22 -6.97 2.12 -1.17
N GLY A 23 -6.11 1.30 -0.58
CA GLY A 23 -6.42 -0.06 -0.12
C GLY A 23 -7.58 -0.18 0.87
N ILE A 24 -8.14 0.95 1.37
CA ILE A 24 -9.44 1.00 2.04
C ILE A 24 -10.57 0.32 1.25
N THR A 25 -10.41 0.16 -0.08
CA THR A 25 -11.27 -0.67 -0.93
C THR A 25 -11.49 -2.08 -0.37
N LEU A 26 -10.58 -2.61 0.44
CA LEU A 26 -10.77 -3.91 1.13
C LEU A 26 -12.02 -3.93 2.00
N ILE A 27 -12.36 -2.84 2.68
CA ILE A 27 -13.60 -2.74 3.47
C ILE A 27 -14.82 -2.84 2.54
N GLY A 28 -14.78 -2.16 1.40
CA GLY A 28 -15.81 -2.25 0.37
C GLY A 28 -15.97 -3.67 -0.16
N ALA A 29 -14.86 -4.34 -0.48
CA ALA A 29 -14.85 -5.72 -0.94
C ALA A 29 -15.50 -6.67 0.07
N ILE A 30 -15.17 -6.52 1.38
CA ILE A 30 -15.78 -7.31 2.47
C ILE A 30 -17.29 -7.01 2.58
N ALA A 31 -17.69 -5.74 2.51
CA ALA A 31 -19.09 -5.35 2.58
C ALA A 31 -19.92 -5.90 1.40
N SER A 32 -19.33 -6.01 0.21
CA SER A 32 -19.98 -6.51 -1.00
C SER A 32 -20.28 -8.02 -0.99
N LEU A 33 -19.76 -8.80 -0.04
CA LEU A 33 -20.09 -10.22 0.09
C LEU A 33 -21.54 -10.48 0.54
N LYS A 34 -22.27 -9.46 1.01
CA LYS A 34 -23.71 -9.56 1.27
C LYS A 34 -24.49 -9.46 -0.05
N CYS A 35 -24.76 -10.59 -0.69
CA CYS A 35 -25.60 -10.64 -1.88
C CYS A 35 -26.38 -11.96 -1.95
N ASP A 36 -27.59 -11.92 -2.53
CA ASP A 36 -28.49 -13.07 -2.60
C ASP A 36 -28.03 -14.14 -3.60
N ASN A 37 -27.22 -13.75 -4.59
CA ASN A 37 -26.66 -14.65 -5.60
C ASN A 37 -25.30 -15.22 -5.18
N LEU A 38 -25.33 -16.31 -4.41
CA LEU A 38 -24.16 -16.89 -3.75
C LEU A 38 -22.98 -17.22 -4.69
N THR A 39 -23.25 -17.79 -5.87
CA THR A 39 -22.19 -18.19 -6.82
C THR A 39 -21.47 -16.99 -7.42
N PHE A 40 -22.21 -15.96 -7.83
CA PHE A 40 -21.64 -14.76 -8.43
C PHE A 40 -20.92 -13.90 -7.38
N ALA A 41 -21.51 -13.81 -6.19
CA ALA A 41 -20.93 -13.15 -5.03
C ALA A 41 -19.64 -13.83 -4.56
N ALA A 42 -19.56 -15.17 -4.61
CA ALA A 42 -18.35 -15.89 -4.26
C ALA A 42 -17.20 -15.57 -5.22
N VAL A 43 -17.43 -15.65 -6.54
CA VAL A 43 -16.36 -15.40 -7.53
C VAL A 43 -15.89 -13.94 -7.49
N LEU A 44 -16.83 -12.99 -7.55
CA LEU A 44 -16.48 -11.57 -7.55
C LEU A 44 -15.98 -11.10 -6.17
N GLY A 45 -16.55 -11.61 -5.09
CA GLY A 45 -16.13 -11.28 -3.72
C GLY A 45 -14.71 -11.78 -3.44
N THR A 46 -14.39 -13.03 -3.82
CA THR A 46 -13.02 -13.54 -3.71
C THR A 46 -12.04 -12.74 -4.57
N ALA A 47 -12.40 -12.42 -5.81
CA ALA A 47 -11.56 -11.59 -6.67
C ALA A 47 -11.36 -10.17 -6.10
N ALA A 48 -12.42 -9.54 -5.61
CA ALA A 48 -12.38 -8.20 -5.02
C ALA A 48 -11.48 -8.17 -3.77
N VAL A 49 -11.61 -9.14 -2.88
CA VAL A 49 -10.73 -9.26 -1.70
C VAL A 49 -9.30 -9.50 -2.14
N ALA A 50 -9.04 -10.41 -3.09
CA ALA A 50 -7.69 -10.67 -3.58
C ALA A 50 -7.02 -9.41 -4.15
N PHE A 51 -7.71 -8.66 -5.02
CA PHE A 51 -7.18 -7.42 -5.58
C PHE A 51 -6.98 -6.33 -4.54
N ALA A 52 -7.92 -6.18 -3.60
CA ALA A 52 -7.79 -5.22 -2.52
C ALA A 52 -6.61 -5.56 -1.60
N THR A 53 -6.38 -6.84 -1.29
CA THR A 53 -5.21 -7.29 -0.54
C THR A 53 -3.92 -7.00 -1.28
N ILE A 54 -3.84 -7.28 -2.59
CA ILE A 54 -2.66 -6.95 -3.41
C ILE A 54 -2.37 -5.45 -3.38
N ASN A 55 -3.40 -4.60 -3.49
CA ASN A 55 -3.26 -3.15 -3.46
C ASN A 55 -2.70 -2.66 -2.10
N VAL A 56 -3.27 -3.12 -0.97
CA VAL A 56 -2.79 -2.78 0.38
C VAL A 56 -1.34 -3.26 0.57
N VAL A 57 -1.10 -4.56 0.39
CA VAL A 57 0.21 -5.17 0.69
C VAL A 57 1.29 -4.62 -0.24
N GLY A 58 1.02 -4.56 -1.54
CA GLY A 58 1.95 -4.03 -2.53
C GLY A 58 2.24 -2.55 -2.30
N GLY A 59 1.20 -1.75 -2.03
CA GLY A 59 1.34 -0.33 -1.72
C GLY A 59 2.22 -0.09 -0.49
N TYR A 60 1.99 -0.80 0.62
CA TYR A 60 2.79 -0.67 1.83
C TYR A 60 4.24 -1.17 1.64
N MET A 61 4.45 -2.29 0.95
CA MET A 61 5.79 -2.84 0.71
C MET A 61 6.65 -1.88 -0.14
N VAL A 62 6.10 -1.37 -1.25
CA VAL A 62 6.81 -0.45 -2.13
C VAL A 62 7.10 0.86 -1.41
N THR A 63 6.11 1.40 -0.70
CA THR A 63 6.29 2.65 0.07
C THR A 63 7.37 2.48 1.15
N ASN A 64 7.40 1.35 1.87
CA ASN A 64 8.44 1.08 2.86
C ASN A 64 9.83 1.05 2.23
N ARG A 65 10.00 0.35 1.10
CA ARG A 65 11.29 0.32 0.37
C ARG A 65 11.71 1.70 -0.13
N MET A 66 10.77 2.53 -0.58
CA MET A 66 11.07 3.91 -0.98
C MET A 66 11.50 4.77 0.21
N LEU A 67 10.85 4.63 1.37
CA LEU A 67 11.18 5.38 2.58
C LEU A 67 12.49 4.90 3.23
N GLU A 68 12.84 3.62 3.10
CA GLU A 68 14.12 3.09 3.55
C GLU A 68 15.32 3.76 2.88
N MET A 69 15.17 4.27 1.64
CA MET A 69 16.23 5.01 0.95
C MET A 69 16.56 6.36 1.62
N PHE A 70 15.66 6.88 2.46
CA PHE A 70 15.87 8.10 3.24
C PHE A 70 16.43 7.82 4.64
N LYS A 71 16.44 6.55 5.09
CA LYS A 71 17.14 6.18 6.32
C LYS A 71 18.64 6.23 6.03
N LYS A 72 19.36 7.05 6.79
CA LYS A 72 20.83 7.07 6.78
C LYS A 72 21.27 5.64 7.13
N LYS A 73 22.03 4.96 6.25
CA LYS A 73 22.66 3.68 6.59
C LYS A 73 23.34 3.87 7.94
N GLU A 74 22.91 3.15 8.97
CA GLU A 74 23.75 3.00 10.16
C GLU A 74 25.08 2.48 9.65
N LYS A 75 26.11 3.31 9.82
CA LYS A 75 27.47 3.02 9.43
C LYS A 75 27.90 1.91 10.39
N ASN A 76 27.64 0.66 10.03
CA ASN A 76 28.22 -0.47 10.73
C ASN A 76 29.73 -0.36 10.51
N GLU A 77 30.39 0.07 11.58
CA GLU A 77 31.83 0.07 11.77
C GLU A 77 32.34 -1.35 11.53
N GLY A 78 33.15 -1.56 10.50
CA GLY A 78 33.67 -2.88 10.18
C GLY A 78 34.23 -3.03 8.78
N GLY A 79 35.35 -2.34 8.49
CA GLY A 79 36.21 -2.65 7.35
C GLY A 79 37.67 -2.41 7.75
N PRO A 80 38.59 -3.39 7.60
CA PRO A 80 39.95 -3.25 8.09
C PRO A 80 40.74 -2.22 7.27
N LYS A 81 41.68 -1.60 7.99
CA LYS A 81 42.61 -0.50 7.64
C LYS A 81 43.02 -0.41 6.17
#